data_AF-A0A7W0FGX6-F1
#
_entry.id   AF-A0A7W0FGX6-F1
#
_cell.length_a   1.000
_cell.length_b   1.000
_cell.length_c   1.000
_cell.angle_alpha   90.00
_cell.angle_beta   90.00
_cell.angle_gamma   90.00
#
_symmetry.space_group_name_H-M   'P 1'
#
loop_
_entity.id
_entity.type
_entity.pdbx_description
1 polymer ?
#
loop_
_entity_poly.entity_id
_entity_poly.type
_entity_poly.pdbx_seq_one_letter_code
_entity_poly.pdbx_strand_id
1 'polypeptide(L)'
;MKSTRDRILHTLLTNPTATINELAQAVDINTISVRHHLTNLQAEGLIQASEERHGVGRPRLIYSLTDTGLEKFPTRYMTLTNRLLEQLKSTLTQKEINELFIRMAKSLAADHLDRIRKLPLEQKLDAIRKTLGDEGFMIEWQKVGEDYHIIEKACPFYHVGQAHPEVCIMDQTLISTMLSIPTSKVKCVLSGDVHCTYVVTAKSIAEA
;
A
#
# COMPACT_ATOMS: atom_id res chain seq x y z
N MET A 1 -18.33 -21.53 16.24
CA MET A 1 -18.19 -20.70 17.45
C MET A 1 -17.04 -19.73 17.23
N LYS A 2 -17.23 -18.42 17.48
CA LYS A 2 -16.13 -17.45 17.44
C LYS A 2 -15.22 -17.67 18.65
N SER A 3 -13.90 -17.67 18.45
CA SER A 3 -12.96 -17.83 19.55
C SER A 3 -13.00 -16.63 20.50
N THR A 4 -12.49 -16.77 21.72
CA THR A 4 -12.34 -15.63 22.65
C THR A 4 -11.54 -14.49 22.01
N ARG A 5 -10.51 -14.81 21.23
CA ARG A 5 -9.70 -13.84 20.50
C ARG A 5 -10.55 -13.06 19.49
N ASP A 6 -11.38 -13.76 18.70
CA ASP A 6 -12.27 -13.11 17.73
C ASP A 6 -13.30 -12.22 18.42
N ARG A 7 -13.78 -12.62 19.61
CA ARG A 7 -14.69 -11.81 20.42
C ARG A 7 -14.00 -10.55 20.94
N ILE A 8 -12.75 -10.64 21.43
CA ILE A 8 -11.96 -9.47 21.84
C ILE A 8 -11.77 -8.50 20.67
N LEU A 9 -11.31 -8.99 19.51
CA LEU A 9 -11.13 -8.17 18.32
C LEU A 9 -12.45 -7.51 17.90
N HIS A 10 -13.56 -8.25 17.93
CA HIS A 10 -14.87 -7.70 17.59
C HIS A 10 -15.34 -6.65 18.60
N THR A 11 -15.05 -6.83 19.89
CA THR A 11 -15.33 -5.80 20.91
C THR A 11 -14.55 -4.53 20.61
N LEU A 12 -13.26 -4.64 20.25
CA LEU A 12 -12.43 -3.50 19.87
C LEU A 12 -12.85 -2.86 18.55
N LEU A 13 -13.46 -3.62 17.63
CA LEU A 13 -14.06 -3.06 16.42
C LEU A 13 -15.24 -2.14 16.74
N THR A 14 -16.15 -2.58 17.63
CA THR A 14 -17.36 -1.82 17.96
C THR A 14 -17.11 -0.75 19.02
N ASN A 15 -16.11 -0.94 19.87
CA ASN A 15 -15.66 -0.03 20.91
C ASN A 15 -14.17 0.28 20.66
N PRO A 16 -13.83 1.33 19.88
CA PRO A 16 -12.48 1.56 19.36
C PRO A 16 -11.37 1.64 20.41
N THR A 17 -11.73 1.95 21.65
CA THR A 17 -10.83 1.88 22.81
C THR A 17 -11.53 1.15 23.94
N ALA A 18 -10.84 0.21 24.57
CA ALA A 18 -11.35 -0.52 25.73
C ALA A 18 -10.24 -0.90 26.70
N THR A 19 -10.53 -0.83 28.00
CA THR A 19 -9.69 -1.34 29.07
C THR A 19 -9.75 -2.87 29.16
N ILE A 20 -8.78 -3.48 29.83
CA ILE A 20 -8.79 -4.93 30.07
C ILE A 20 -10.03 -5.41 30.82
N ASN A 21 -10.61 -4.56 31.68
CA ASN A 21 -11.81 -4.90 32.46
C ASN A 21 -13.06 -4.91 31.57
N GLU A 22 -13.20 -3.93 30.68
CA GLU A 22 -14.30 -3.88 29.70
C GLU A 22 -14.21 -5.06 28.72
N LEU A 23 -13.00 -5.42 28.29
CA LEU A 23 -12.76 -6.58 27.44
C LEU A 23 -13.09 -7.90 28.15
N ALA A 24 -12.70 -8.06 29.42
CA ALA A 24 -13.04 -9.21 30.25
C ALA A 24 -14.55 -9.37 30.42
N GLN A 25 -15.26 -8.27 30.69
CA GLN A 25 -16.71 -8.26 30.76
C GLN A 25 -17.35 -8.62 29.41
N ALA A 26 -16.87 -8.07 28.30
CA ALA A 26 -17.44 -8.31 26.98
C ALA A 26 -17.27 -9.77 26.49
N VAL A 27 -16.18 -10.43 26.88
CA VAL A 27 -15.92 -11.83 26.49
C VAL A 27 -16.26 -12.86 27.57
N ASP A 28 -16.76 -12.40 28.71
CA ASP A 28 -17.22 -13.22 29.84
C ASP A 28 -16.14 -14.17 30.40
N ILE A 29 -14.94 -13.63 30.61
CA ILE A 29 -13.84 -14.35 31.28
C ILE A 29 -13.06 -13.41 32.21
N ASN A 30 -12.21 -13.95 33.07
CA ASN A 30 -11.40 -13.15 33.98
C ASN A 30 -10.30 -12.33 33.26
N THR A 31 -9.82 -11.27 33.91
CA THR A 31 -8.81 -10.35 33.36
C THR A 31 -7.45 -10.99 33.12
N ILE A 32 -7.09 -12.06 33.85
CA ILE A 32 -5.83 -12.79 33.66
C ILE A 32 -5.85 -13.54 32.33
N SER A 33 -6.95 -14.24 32.04
CA SER A 33 -7.17 -14.93 30.76
C SER A 33 -7.22 -13.94 29.60
N VAL A 34 -7.89 -12.79 29.76
CA VAL A 34 -7.85 -11.73 28.74
C VAL A 34 -6.43 -11.22 28.53
N ARG A 35 -5.64 -10.99 29.59
CA ARG A 35 -4.26 -10.51 29.47
C ARG A 35 -3.43 -11.41 28.56
N HIS A 36 -3.53 -12.73 28.73
CA HIS A 36 -2.83 -13.68 27.86
C HIS A 36 -3.25 -13.53 26.38
N HIS A 37 -4.55 -13.36 26.11
CA HIS A 37 -5.00 -13.10 24.74
C HIS A 37 -4.51 -11.76 24.19
N LEU A 38 -4.52 -10.70 25.00
CA LEU A 38 -4.02 -9.38 24.58
C LEU A 38 -2.54 -9.40 24.26
N THR A 39 -1.72 -10.07 25.09
CA THR A 39 -0.29 -10.24 24.81
C THR A 39 -0.06 -10.93 23.47
N ASN A 40 -0.80 -11.99 23.16
CA ASN A 40 -0.67 -12.69 21.87
C ASN A 40 -1.16 -11.83 20.70
N LEU A 41 -2.28 -11.13 20.84
CA LEU A 41 -2.81 -10.24 19.80
C LEU A 41 -1.88 -9.04 19.54
N GLN A 42 -1.21 -8.51 20.56
CA GLN A 42 -0.18 -7.48 20.42
C GLN A 42 1.07 -8.03 19.74
N ALA A 43 1.51 -9.24 20.09
CA ALA A 43 2.66 -9.89 19.44
C ALA A 43 2.40 -10.16 17.96
N GLU A 44 1.15 -10.42 17.58
CA GLU A 44 0.71 -10.55 16.18
C GLU A 44 0.45 -9.19 15.49
N GLY A 45 0.61 -8.07 16.20
CA GLY A 45 0.41 -6.73 15.66
C GLY A 45 -1.05 -6.38 15.34
N LEU A 46 -2.03 -7.12 15.86
CA LEU A 46 -3.46 -6.89 15.59
C LEU A 46 -4.09 -5.83 16.50
N ILE A 47 -3.49 -5.61 17.67
CA ILE A 47 -3.93 -4.59 18.62
C ILE A 47 -2.72 -3.82 19.13
N GLN A 48 -2.96 -2.60 19.58
CA GLN A 48 -2.00 -1.77 20.28
C GLN A 48 -2.56 -1.36 21.65
N ALA A 49 -1.65 -0.97 22.55
CA ALA A 49 -2.00 -0.46 23.87
C ALA A 49 -1.45 0.95 24.04
N SER A 50 -2.23 1.83 24.67
CA SER A 50 -1.80 3.17 25.04
C SER A 50 -2.19 3.47 26.49
N GLU A 51 -1.46 4.39 27.11
CA GLU A 51 -1.79 4.89 28.43
C GLU A 51 -2.81 6.02 28.33
N GLU A 52 -3.91 5.87 29.08
CA GLU A 52 -4.94 6.89 29.23
C GLU A 52 -4.90 7.45 30.66
N ARG A 53 -4.75 8.77 30.78
CA ARG A 53 -4.91 9.47 32.05
C ARG A 53 -6.39 9.66 32.32
N HIS A 54 -6.84 9.21 33.49
CA HIS A 54 -8.21 9.39 33.92
C HIS A 54 -8.23 9.87 35.37
N GLY A 55 -8.45 11.18 35.56
CA GLY A 55 -8.44 11.81 36.89
C GLY A 55 -7.07 11.78 37.57
N VAL A 56 -7.08 11.72 38.90
CA VAL A 56 -5.87 11.66 39.74
C VAL A 56 -5.48 10.21 39.95
N GLY A 57 -4.27 9.81 39.53
CA GLY A 57 -3.74 8.46 39.72
C GLY A 57 -2.81 8.01 38.61
N ARG A 58 -2.43 6.72 38.64
CA ARG A 58 -1.64 6.10 37.58
C ARG A 58 -2.48 5.96 36.30
N PRO A 59 -1.96 6.30 35.11
CA PRO A 59 -2.63 6.03 33.85
C PRO A 59 -3.05 4.56 33.72
N ARG A 60 -4.20 4.32 33.11
CA ARG A 60 -4.68 2.96 32.80
C ARG A 60 -4.31 2.60 31.36
N LEU A 61 -4.18 1.30 31.08
CA LEU A 61 -4.01 0.83 29.70
C LEU A 61 -5.36 0.71 29.02
N ILE A 62 -5.45 1.30 27.83
CA ILE A 62 -6.52 1.07 26.85
C ILE A 62 -5.94 0.34 25.64
N TYR A 63 -6.76 -0.50 25.02
CA TYR A 63 -6.41 -1.29 23.86
C TYR A 63 -7.27 -0.87 22.67
N SER A 64 -6.70 -0.89 21.47
CA SER A 64 -7.37 -0.58 20.21
C SER A 64 -6.85 -1.49 19.09
N LEU A 65 -7.63 -1.66 18.02
CA LEU A 65 -7.16 -2.35 16.81
C LEU A 65 -6.06 -1.52 16.13
N THR A 66 -5.06 -2.19 15.57
CA THR A 66 -4.17 -1.60 14.56
C THR A 66 -4.85 -1.65 13.19
N ASP A 67 -4.23 -1.06 12.16
CA ASP A 67 -4.69 -1.20 10.77
C ASP A 67 -4.75 -2.68 10.35
N THR A 68 -3.70 -3.46 10.67
CA THR A 68 -3.68 -4.92 10.44
C THR A 68 -4.78 -5.66 11.21
N GLY A 69 -5.15 -5.17 12.40
CA GLY A 69 -6.28 -5.67 13.18
C GLY A 69 -7.63 -5.39 12.53
N LEU A 70 -7.82 -4.18 11.99
CA LEU A 70 -9.02 -3.77 11.26
C LEU A 70 -9.22 -4.58 9.99
N GLU A 71 -8.13 -4.93 9.28
CA GLU A 71 -8.16 -5.77 8.09
C GLU A 71 -8.64 -7.21 8.34
N LYS A 72 -8.75 -7.66 9.60
CA LYS A 72 -9.39 -8.94 9.94
C LYS A 72 -10.90 -8.93 9.75
N PHE A 73 -11.51 -7.75 9.59
CA PHE A 73 -12.93 -7.58 9.37
C PHE A 73 -13.24 -7.34 7.89
N PRO A 74 -14.46 -7.65 7.43
CA PRO A 74 -14.83 -7.42 6.04
C PRO A 74 -14.68 -5.96 5.65
N THR A 75 -13.77 -5.67 4.72
CA THR A 75 -13.62 -4.36 4.10
C THR A 75 -14.25 -4.37 2.70
N ARG A 76 -14.67 -3.21 2.21
CA ARG A 76 -15.21 -3.04 0.85
C ARG A 76 -14.46 -1.98 0.05
N TYR A 77 -13.19 -1.77 0.37
CA TYR A 77 -12.35 -0.76 -0.27
C TYR A 77 -12.28 -0.97 -1.78
N MET A 78 -12.04 -2.20 -2.24
CA MET A 78 -12.00 -2.53 -3.67
C MET A 78 -13.32 -2.18 -4.38
N THR A 79 -14.46 -2.51 -3.78
CA THR A 79 -15.78 -2.17 -4.34
C THR A 79 -16.01 -0.66 -4.38
N LEU A 80 -15.62 0.06 -3.32
CA LEU A 80 -15.73 1.51 -3.28
C LEU A 80 -14.82 2.17 -4.32
N THR A 81 -13.58 1.71 -4.46
CA THR A 81 -12.60 2.21 -5.44
C THR A 81 -13.10 2.05 -6.87
N ASN A 82 -13.59 0.86 -7.25
CA ASN A 82 -14.12 0.64 -8.59
C ASN A 82 -15.35 1.54 -8.87
N ARG A 83 -16.28 1.65 -7.91
CA ARG A 83 -17.43 2.57 -8.05
C ARG A 83 -17.01 4.02 -8.20
N LEU A 84 -16.01 4.46 -7.44
CA LEU A 84 -15.48 5.82 -7.54
C LEU A 84 -14.86 6.08 -8.92
N LEU A 85 -14.04 5.15 -9.42
CA LEU A 85 -13.43 5.27 -10.75
C LEU A 85 -14.48 5.25 -11.86
N GLU A 86 -15.51 4.39 -11.76
CA GLU A 86 -16.65 4.40 -12.68
C GLU A 86 -17.36 5.77 -12.70
N GLN A 87 -17.59 6.38 -11.54
CA GLN A 87 -18.22 7.71 -11.45
C GLN A 87 -17.33 8.84 -11.97
N LEU A 88 -16.02 8.75 -11.75
CA LEU A 88 -15.09 9.73 -12.35
C LEU A 88 -15.10 9.63 -13.87
N LYS A 89 -15.15 8.41 -14.43
CA LYS A 89 -15.20 8.18 -15.88
C LYS A 89 -16.51 8.62 -16.52
N SER A 90 -17.62 8.69 -15.76
CA SER A 90 -18.90 9.18 -16.27
C SER A 90 -18.96 10.72 -16.33
N THR A 91 -18.07 11.40 -15.63
CA THR A 91 -18.08 12.87 -15.49
C THR A 91 -16.89 13.56 -16.15
N LEU A 92 -15.75 12.88 -16.25
CA LEU A 92 -14.51 13.40 -16.82
C LEU A 92 -14.18 12.76 -18.15
N THR A 93 -13.47 13.49 -19.01
CA THR A 93 -12.88 12.95 -20.23
C THR A 93 -11.72 12.00 -19.91
N GLN A 94 -11.42 11.07 -20.82
CA GLN A 94 -10.28 10.17 -20.66
C GLN A 94 -8.95 10.92 -20.46
N LYS A 95 -8.79 12.08 -21.09
CA LYS A 95 -7.59 12.92 -20.93
C LYS A 95 -7.47 13.44 -19.49
N GLU A 96 -8.55 13.93 -18.90
CA GLU A 96 -8.56 14.44 -17.52
C GLU A 96 -8.28 13.31 -16.51
N ILE A 97 -8.82 12.11 -16.76
CA ILE A 97 -8.53 10.92 -15.95
C ILE A 97 -7.05 10.54 -16.04
N ASN A 98 -6.48 10.50 -17.25
CA ASN A 98 -5.06 10.21 -17.42
C ASN A 98 -4.19 11.25 -16.73
N GLU A 99 -4.53 12.53 -16.86
CA GLU A 99 -3.81 13.62 -16.19
C GLU A 99 -3.89 13.52 -14.66
N LEU A 100 -5.02 13.04 -14.10
CA LEU A 100 -5.14 12.78 -12.67
C LEU A 100 -4.10 11.75 -12.20
N PHE A 101 -4.01 10.60 -12.86
CA PHE A 101 -3.02 9.57 -12.52
C PHE A 101 -1.58 10.02 -12.74
N ILE A 102 -1.33 10.80 -13.80
CA ILE A 102 -0.01 11.41 -14.04
C ILE A 102 0.38 12.34 -12.88
N ARG A 103 -0.55 13.21 -12.42
CA ARG A 103 -0.27 14.11 -11.30
C ARG A 103 -0.04 13.35 -10.00
N MET A 104 -0.83 12.31 -9.72
CA MET A 104 -0.63 11.45 -8.55
C MET A 104 0.77 10.82 -8.56
N ALA A 105 1.17 10.20 -9.67
CA ALA A 105 2.49 9.61 -9.80
C ALA A 105 3.63 10.65 -9.69
N LYS A 106 3.49 11.83 -10.30
CA LYS A 106 4.49 12.90 -10.15
C LYS A 106 4.61 13.40 -8.72
N SER A 107 3.50 13.52 -8.01
CA SER A 107 3.48 13.92 -6.60
C SER A 107 4.25 12.90 -5.75
N LEU A 108 3.98 11.62 -5.96
CA LEU A 108 4.69 10.54 -5.27
C LEU A 108 6.19 10.52 -5.59
N ALA A 109 6.55 10.72 -6.86
CA ALA A 109 7.96 10.79 -7.26
C ALA A 109 8.68 11.99 -6.65
N ALA A 110 8.01 13.14 -6.50
CA ALA A 110 8.60 14.41 -6.07
C ALA A 110 9.34 14.29 -4.72
N ASP A 111 8.81 13.50 -3.79
CA ASP A 111 9.40 13.28 -2.45
C ASP A 111 10.79 12.60 -2.51
N HIS A 112 11.12 11.99 -3.64
CA HIS A 112 12.37 11.25 -3.86
C HIS A 112 13.34 11.95 -4.83
N LEU A 113 12.85 12.84 -5.70
CA LEU A 113 13.63 13.38 -6.82
C LEU A 113 14.94 14.05 -6.40
N ASP A 114 14.93 14.88 -5.36
CA ASP A 114 16.12 15.61 -4.93
C ASP A 114 17.24 14.67 -4.43
N ARG A 115 16.88 13.53 -3.84
CA ARG A 115 17.85 12.54 -3.33
C ARG A 115 18.48 11.73 -4.45
N ILE A 116 17.75 11.50 -5.54
CA ILE A 116 18.18 10.61 -6.62
C ILE A 116 18.75 11.33 -7.84
N ARG A 117 18.51 12.65 -7.97
CA ARG A 117 18.83 13.43 -9.18
C ARG A 117 20.27 13.21 -9.68
N LYS A 118 21.25 13.22 -8.77
CA LYS A 118 22.69 13.11 -9.09
C LYS A 118 23.24 11.69 -9.02
N LEU A 119 22.40 10.69 -8.77
CA LEU A 119 22.85 9.31 -8.67
C LEU A 119 23.10 8.72 -10.07
N PRO A 120 24.06 7.77 -10.19
CA PRO A 120 24.19 6.93 -11.38
C PRO A 120 22.89 6.18 -11.69
N LEU A 121 22.69 5.80 -12.96
CA LEU A 121 21.46 5.15 -13.43
C LEU A 121 21.05 3.93 -12.61
N GLU A 122 21.98 3.01 -12.35
CA GLU A 122 21.71 1.80 -11.56
C GLU A 122 21.27 2.12 -10.13
N GLN A 123 21.86 3.15 -9.52
CA GLN A 123 21.45 3.61 -8.19
C GLN A 123 20.07 4.31 -8.22
N LYS A 124 19.72 4.99 -9.33
CA LYS A 124 18.34 5.47 -9.54
C LYS A 124 17.36 4.30 -9.68
N LEU A 125 17.72 3.24 -10.40
CA LEU A 125 16.90 2.03 -10.54
C LEU A 125 16.68 1.33 -9.19
N ASP A 126 17.71 1.26 -8.34
CA ASP A 126 17.57 0.75 -6.98
C ASP A 126 16.67 1.63 -6.09
N ALA A 127 16.76 2.95 -6.24
CA ALA A 127 15.87 3.87 -5.54
C ALA A 127 14.41 3.73 -6.01
N ILE A 128 14.18 3.55 -7.32
CA ILE A 128 12.86 3.27 -7.89
C ILE A 128 12.30 1.96 -7.33
N ARG A 129 13.11 0.89 -7.31
CA ARG A 129 12.70 -0.39 -6.72
C ARG A 129 12.24 -0.20 -5.27
N LYS A 130 12.97 0.60 -4.49
CA LYS A 130 12.62 0.88 -3.10
C LYS A 130 11.31 1.69 -2.99
N THR A 131 11.21 2.81 -3.71
CA THR A 131 10.01 3.67 -3.69
C THR A 131 8.76 2.91 -4.12
N LEU A 132 8.82 2.16 -5.23
CA LEU A 132 7.70 1.32 -5.66
C LEU A 132 7.43 0.18 -4.68
N GLY A 133 8.46 -0.36 -4.02
CA GLY A 133 8.34 -1.31 -2.91
C GLY A 133 7.55 -0.76 -1.73
N ASP A 134 7.81 0.48 -1.33
CA ASP A 134 7.10 1.15 -0.24
C ASP A 134 5.60 1.36 -0.59
N GLU A 135 5.28 1.47 -1.88
CA GLU A 135 3.90 1.53 -2.42
C GLU A 135 3.27 0.14 -2.66
N GLY A 136 3.98 -0.94 -2.32
CA GLY A 136 3.48 -2.32 -2.41
C GLY A 136 3.73 -3.02 -3.74
N PHE A 137 4.51 -2.44 -4.66
CA PHE A 137 4.98 -3.13 -5.86
C PHE A 137 6.15 -4.06 -5.55
N MET A 138 6.26 -5.14 -6.33
CA MET A 138 7.47 -5.97 -6.34
C MET A 138 8.17 -5.81 -7.68
N ILE A 139 9.35 -5.18 -7.67
CA ILE A 139 10.06 -4.84 -8.90
C ILE A 139 11.51 -5.34 -8.85
N GLU A 140 11.96 -5.82 -9.99
CA GLU A 140 13.36 -6.14 -10.26
C GLU A 140 13.83 -5.36 -11.48
N TRP A 141 15.13 -5.16 -11.61
CA TRP A 141 15.70 -4.63 -12.85
C TRP A 141 16.94 -5.43 -13.23
N GLN A 142 17.20 -5.50 -14.53
CA GLN A 142 18.38 -6.17 -15.08
C GLN A 142 18.89 -5.42 -16.29
N LYS A 143 20.22 -5.42 -16.48
CA LYS A 143 20.86 -4.94 -17.69
C LYS A 143 20.83 -6.03 -18.76
N VAL A 144 20.36 -5.70 -19.96
CA VAL A 144 20.26 -6.60 -21.12
C VAL A 144 20.97 -5.94 -22.30
N GLY A 145 22.22 -6.34 -22.55
CA GLY A 145 23.09 -5.61 -23.48
C GLY A 145 23.35 -4.20 -22.96
N GLU A 146 22.99 -3.18 -23.74
CA GLU A 146 23.10 -1.76 -23.35
C GLU A 146 21.79 -1.18 -22.77
N ASP A 147 20.71 -1.97 -22.78
CA ASP A 147 19.40 -1.54 -22.28
C ASP A 147 19.16 -2.02 -20.83
N TYR A 148 18.22 -1.38 -20.13
CA TYR A 148 17.76 -1.82 -18.82
C TYR A 148 16.30 -2.22 -18.89
N HIS A 149 16.00 -3.39 -18.33
CA HIS A 149 14.66 -3.93 -18.22
C HIS A 149 14.21 -3.85 -16.77
N ILE A 150 13.11 -3.15 -16.51
CA ILE A 150 12.45 -3.06 -15.21
C ILE A 150 11.24 -3.99 -15.26
N ILE A 151 11.23 -5.00 -14.41
CA ILE A 151 10.25 -6.10 -14.40
C ILE A 151 9.41 -5.97 -13.14
N GLU A 152 8.12 -5.72 -13.31
CA GLU A 152 7.16 -5.66 -12.22
C GLU A 152 6.57 -7.06 -11.99
N LYS A 153 7.05 -7.72 -10.93
CA LYS A 153 6.64 -9.08 -10.53
C LYS A 153 5.25 -9.09 -9.89
N ALA A 154 4.90 -8.03 -9.17
CA ALA A 154 3.58 -7.88 -8.57
C ALA A 154 3.16 -6.41 -8.56
N CYS A 155 1.95 -6.16 -9.06
CA CYS A 155 1.28 -4.86 -9.03
C CYS A 155 0.27 -4.84 -7.88
N PRO A 156 0.35 -3.90 -6.92
CA PRO A 156 -0.68 -3.76 -5.88
C PRO A 156 -2.04 -3.35 -6.46
N PHE A 157 -2.04 -2.80 -7.67
CA PHE A 157 -3.24 -2.33 -8.36
C PHE A 157 -3.79 -3.33 -9.39
N TYR A 158 -3.23 -4.55 -9.49
CA TYR A 158 -3.60 -5.52 -10.53
C TYR A 158 -5.12 -5.68 -10.70
N HIS A 159 -5.85 -5.94 -9.61
CA HIS A 159 -7.30 -6.16 -9.65
C HIS A 159 -8.09 -4.91 -10.04
N VAL A 160 -7.64 -3.71 -9.66
CA VAL A 160 -8.27 -2.46 -10.11
C VAL A 160 -7.97 -2.24 -11.60
N GLY A 161 -6.72 -2.47 -12.01
CA GLY A 161 -6.26 -2.31 -13.39
C GLY A 161 -7.02 -3.17 -14.41
N GLN A 162 -7.56 -4.32 -14.00
CA GLN A 162 -8.38 -5.16 -14.88
C GLN A 162 -9.66 -4.43 -15.37
N ALA A 163 -10.30 -3.64 -14.51
CA ALA A 163 -11.47 -2.84 -14.87
C ALA A 163 -11.13 -1.39 -15.26
N HIS A 164 -9.97 -0.90 -14.78
CA HIS A 164 -9.52 0.47 -14.94
C HIS A 164 -8.05 0.53 -15.41
N PRO A 165 -7.74 0.15 -16.67
CA PRO A 165 -6.36 0.13 -17.18
C PRO A 165 -5.63 1.48 -17.11
N GLU A 166 -6.36 2.59 -17.05
CA GLU A 166 -5.82 3.93 -16.83
C GLU A 166 -4.99 4.06 -15.53
N VAL A 167 -5.24 3.22 -14.52
CA VAL A 167 -4.43 3.19 -13.28
C VAL A 167 -2.98 2.80 -13.57
N CYS A 168 -2.75 1.99 -14.60
CA CYS A 168 -1.41 1.58 -15.02
C CYS A 168 -0.58 2.72 -15.64
N ILE A 169 -1.12 3.93 -15.74
CA ILE A 169 -0.34 5.13 -16.05
C ILE A 169 0.55 5.53 -14.87
N MET A 170 0.16 5.17 -13.64
CA MET A 170 0.89 5.53 -12.42
C MET A 170 2.31 4.97 -12.43
N ASP A 171 2.46 3.66 -12.62
CA ASP A 171 3.77 2.99 -12.61
C ASP A 171 4.73 3.56 -13.66
N GLN A 172 4.27 3.71 -14.91
CA GLN A 172 5.06 4.20 -16.03
C GLN A 172 5.48 5.66 -15.80
N THR A 173 4.56 6.47 -15.28
CA THR A 173 4.85 7.88 -14.99
C THR A 173 5.85 7.98 -13.84
N LEU A 174 5.71 7.18 -12.79
CA LEU A 174 6.63 7.19 -11.66
C LEU A 174 8.05 6.81 -12.11
N ILE A 175 8.19 5.69 -12.82
CA ILE A 175 9.47 5.19 -13.33
C ILE A 175 10.14 6.24 -14.22
N SER A 176 9.43 6.74 -15.25
CA SER A 176 9.99 7.72 -16.18
C SER A 176 10.34 9.05 -15.50
N THR A 177 9.53 9.51 -14.55
CA THR A 177 9.79 10.74 -13.79
C THR A 177 11.03 10.60 -12.92
N MET A 178 11.17 9.50 -12.17
CA MET A 178 12.32 9.26 -11.29
C MET A 178 13.63 9.07 -12.08
N LEU A 179 13.57 8.40 -13.24
CA LEU A 179 14.73 8.26 -14.12
C LEU A 179 15.09 9.57 -14.83
N SER A 180 14.10 10.45 -15.06
CA SER A 180 14.18 11.55 -16.04
C SER A 180 14.45 11.04 -17.46
N ILE A 181 14.01 9.82 -17.77
CA ILE A 181 14.20 9.15 -19.06
C ILE A 181 12.83 8.62 -19.51
N PRO A 182 12.42 8.83 -20.77
CA PRO A 182 11.22 8.19 -21.31
C PRO A 182 11.34 6.67 -21.23
N THR A 183 10.31 6.01 -20.69
CA THR A 183 10.26 4.55 -20.58
C THR A 183 9.09 3.96 -21.35
N SER A 184 9.34 2.88 -22.08
CA SER A 184 8.32 2.16 -22.85
C SER A 184 7.92 0.86 -22.16
N LYS A 185 6.62 0.67 -21.92
CA LYS A 185 6.05 -0.61 -21.48
C LYS A 185 5.99 -1.56 -22.67
N VAL A 186 6.77 -2.64 -22.63
CA VAL A 186 6.90 -3.62 -23.73
C VAL A 186 6.15 -4.93 -23.46
N LYS A 187 5.82 -5.20 -22.19
CA LYS A 187 4.99 -6.33 -21.75
C LYS A 187 3.98 -5.86 -20.73
N CYS A 188 2.80 -6.47 -20.71
CA CYS A 188 1.72 -6.10 -19.82
C CYS A 188 0.91 -7.31 -19.36
N VAL A 189 0.75 -7.48 -18.05
CA VAL A 189 -0.07 -8.56 -17.48
C VAL A 189 -1.54 -8.47 -17.91
N LEU A 190 -2.05 -7.26 -18.12
CA LEU A 190 -3.41 -7.04 -18.62
C LEU A 190 -3.57 -7.45 -20.09
N SER A 191 -2.46 -7.67 -20.80
CA SER A 191 -2.42 -8.16 -22.18
C SER A 191 -2.04 -9.65 -22.27
N GLY A 192 -1.91 -10.35 -21.15
CA GLY A 192 -1.62 -11.79 -21.10
C GLY A 192 -0.14 -12.15 -20.90
N ASP A 193 0.75 -11.17 -20.73
CA ASP A 193 2.14 -11.44 -20.33
C ASP A 193 2.23 -11.90 -18.86
N VAL A 194 3.33 -12.55 -18.50
CA VAL A 194 3.57 -12.99 -17.12
C VAL A 194 3.85 -11.80 -16.18
N HIS A 195 4.54 -10.78 -16.67
CA HIS A 195 4.92 -9.59 -15.89
C HIS A 195 4.87 -8.34 -16.76
N CYS A 196 4.55 -7.19 -16.17
CA CYS A 196 4.78 -5.91 -16.84
C CYS A 196 6.29 -5.68 -16.96
N THR A 197 6.74 -5.19 -18.11
CA THR A 197 8.16 -4.89 -18.34
C THR A 197 8.31 -3.55 -19.01
N TYR A 198 9.18 -2.71 -18.45
CA TYR A 198 9.55 -1.41 -18.98
C TYR A 198 10.99 -1.47 -19.47
N VAL A 199 11.26 -0.84 -20.60
CA VAL A 199 12.60 -0.77 -21.17
C VAL A 199 13.09 0.67 -21.16
N VAL A 200 14.31 0.83 -20.65
CA VAL A 200 15.12 2.05 -20.75
C VAL A 200 16.21 1.75 -21.76
N THR A 201 16.13 2.38 -22.93
CA THR A 201 17.06 2.10 -24.03
C THR A 201 18.38 2.84 -23.86
N ALA A 202 19.47 2.31 -24.41
CA ALA A 202 20.76 2.98 -24.48
C ALA A 202 20.64 4.38 -25.13
N LYS A 203 19.81 4.50 -26.18
CA LYS A 203 19.52 5.77 -26.84
C LYS A 203 18.89 6.77 -25.89
N SER A 204 17.85 6.37 -25.16
CA SER A 204 17.17 7.25 -24.20
C SER A 204 18.05 7.65 -23.02
N ILE A 205 19.04 6.82 -22.66
CA ILE A 205 20.04 7.14 -21.64
C ILE A 205 21.02 8.19 -22.15
N ALA A 206 21.43 8.11 -23.42
CA ALA A 206 22.36 9.07 -24.02
C ALA A 206 21.75 10.46 -24.25
N GLU A 207 20.41 10.54 -24.38
CA GLU A 207 19.66 11.77 -24.60
C GLU A 207 19.25 12.51 -23.31
N ALA A 208 19.48 11.90 -22.13
CA ALA A 208 19.05 12.38 -20.82
C ALA A 208 20.18 13.00 -19.98
#